data_AF-A0AAJ6E192-F1
#
_entry.id   AF-A0AAJ6E192-F1
#
_cell.length_a   1.000
_cell.length_b   1.000
_cell.length_c   1.000
_cell.angle_alpha   90.00
_cell.angle_beta   90.00
_cell.angle_gamma   90.00
#
_symmetry.space_group_name_H-M   'P 1'
#
loop_
_entity.id
_entity.type
_entity.pdbx_description
1 polymer ?
#
loop_
_entity_poly.entity_id
_entity_poly.type
_entity_poly.pdbx_seq_one_letter_code
_entity_poly.pdbx_strand_id
1 'polypeptide(L)'
;MALPAKDDATTSRGNVDAMDTGSSIALLLRSDTPSPDDCNLAEILDFFGIPWTALTVSEANEANIASLTASHPQYSILTSAPYLAEALQPCKAGMFPAWLVAAASVFVYGFRAADPCRALLRKITGDPEADIRGIDAWPITVSVTGAFPDMCGPMSAQRIQLEPGAADAALVIRHRGELQSIVVAPEGHLFAGFSYSGVRFFADASLVMVDIRERAATYFDVKKRFAGAVPVVMYLKWSFRDVCWTTSEANACLIIDDPPLWPRYGFLDFGELLQLADKQTFATTIAFIPWNWQRTNRGTVAAFRQNSGKLSVCVHGCDHTRGEFAARSADLLDRKLKTARCRMQSLLNKTALNYENVMVFPQGAFSPEAVSALKRNGFVAAVNTEVAPADDASNETTLADLWSVAIVRYGGFSIFTRRYIDHGIENFAFDGLLGKPCFVVGHHDLFRNHGSELTDFLRQLASLRWKLRWRTLGDAVCRSYSIRRDGGTIIVKMFAEQLRIENMKAMTQRIWVVKQAPQVVSLKGVTVNQDVVAYEYVDGCLRLIVDIPPGGMADIRWVHHEEPDAFPDSESVSYRLGVAVRRYLSELRDNYGLRDLFRFRK
;
A
#
# COMPACT_ATOMS: atom_id res chain seq x y z
N MET A 1 -27.11 63.63 20.76
CA MET A 1 -27.63 62.27 21.02
C MET A 1 -26.76 61.30 20.21
N ALA A 2 -25.50 61.15 20.63
CA ALA A 2 -25.00 60.03 21.45
C ALA A 2 -25.08 58.68 20.70
N LEU A 3 -24.01 58.38 19.96
CA LEU A 3 -23.65 57.03 19.51
C LEU A 3 -23.07 56.24 20.70
N PRO A 4 -23.35 54.94 20.88
CA PRO A 4 -22.60 54.13 21.81
C PRO A 4 -21.44 53.39 21.11
N ALA A 5 -20.34 53.32 21.86
CA ALA A 5 -19.05 52.77 21.51
C ALA A 5 -19.09 51.24 21.30
N LYS A 6 -18.23 50.74 20.41
CA LYS A 6 -17.80 49.35 20.36
C LYS A 6 -16.48 49.25 21.12
N ASP A 7 -16.46 48.42 22.16
CA ASP A 7 -15.26 48.03 22.89
C ASP A 7 -14.38 47.14 22.01
N ASP A 8 -13.16 47.59 21.76
CA ASP A 8 -12.06 46.80 21.20
C ASP A 8 -11.39 46.00 22.32
N ALA A 9 -11.60 44.68 22.33
CA ALA A 9 -10.80 43.73 23.09
C ALA A 9 -9.86 43.00 22.14
N THR A 10 -8.69 43.58 21.90
CA THR A 10 -7.54 42.98 21.22
C THR A 10 -6.86 41.96 22.14
N THR A 11 -7.33 40.71 22.13
CA THR A 11 -6.50 39.58 22.58
C THR A 11 -5.45 39.27 21.52
N SER A 12 -4.19 39.47 21.89
CA SER A 12 -2.99 39.11 21.14
C SER A 12 -3.04 37.66 20.69
N ARG A 13 -3.27 37.43 19.39
CA ARG A 13 -2.85 36.20 18.71
C ARG A 13 -1.33 36.17 18.72
N GLY A 14 -0.79 35.51 19.74
CA GLY A 14 0.61 35.12 19.76
C GLY A 14 0.92 34.27 18.54
N ASN A 15 1.95 34.70 17.82
CA ASN A 15 2.69 34.03 16.76
C ASN A 15 2.77 32.50 16.96
N VAL A 16 1.91 31.73 16.28
CA VAL A 16 2.02 30.27 16.09
C VAL A 16 2.07 30.02 14.58
N ASP A 17 3.14 30.53 13.96
CA ASP A 17 3.50 30.25 12.56
C ASP A 17 4.98 29.82 12.48
N ALA A 18 5.49 29.19 13.56
CA ALA A 18 6.62 28.29 13.42
C ALA A 18 6.10 27.07 12.66
N MET A 19 6.49 26.92 11.40
CA MET A 19 6.12 25.80 10.54
C MET A 19 6.18 24.49 11.34
N ASP A 20 5.04 23.86 11.58
CA ASP A 20 4.97 22.50 12.11
C ASP A 20 5.63 21.58 11.06
N THR A 21 6.92 21.34 11.22
CA THR A 21 7.70 20.41 10.42
C THR A 21 7.71 19.03 11.08
N GLY A 22 7.85 17.98 10.29
CA GLY A 22 8.07 16.63 10.81
C GLY A 22 9.46 16.48 11.41
N SER A 23 9.60 15.50 12.31
CA SER A 23 10.90 15.02 12.78
C SER A 23 11.73 14.47 11.61
N SER A 24 13.02 14.75 11.67
CA SER A 24 13.99 14.35 10.64
C SER A 24 14.80 13.10 11.00
N ILE A 25 14.77 12.69 12.28
CA ILE A 25 15.41 11.47 12.80
C ILE A 25 14.62 10.88 13.97
N ALA A 26 14.59 9.54 14.04
CA ALA A 26 14.09 8.78 15.17
C ALA A 26 15.23 8.36 16.11
N LEU A 27 15.05 8.58 17.42
CA LEU A 27 15.92 8.00 18.45
C LEU A 27 15.21 6.77 19.04
N LEU A 28 15.75 5.58 18.78
CA LEU A 28 15.21 4.33 19.31
C LEU A 28 15.85 4.03 20.66
N LEU A 29 15.16 4.38 21.75
CA LEU A 29 15.61 4.15 23.11
C LEU A 29 15.33 2.70 23.54
N ARG A 30 16.40 1.96 23.80
CA ARG A 30 16.38 0.51 24.09
C ARG A 30 17.44 0.10 25.12
N SER A 31 17.48 -1.19 25.49
CA SER A 31 18.60 -1.77 26.25
C SER A 31 19.82 -2.07 25.36
N ASP A 32 20.98 -2.35 25.99
CA ASP A 32 22.22 -2.73 25.27
C ASP A 32 22.02 -3.94 24.36
N THR A 33 21.23 -4.92 24.83
CA THR A 33 20.76 -6.03 23.99
C THR A 33 19.36 -5.68 23.48
N PRO A 34 19.14 -5.54 22.16
CA PRO A 34 17.82 -5.21 21.62
C PRO A 34 16.85 -6.36 21.83
N SER A 35 15.62 -6.04 22.26
CA SER A 35 14.52 -6.99 22.30
C SER A 35 13.99 -7.30 20.89
N PRO A 36 13.19 -8.38 20.71
CA PRO A 36 12.53 -8.63 19.43
C PRO A 36 11.69 -7.45 18.93
N ASP A 37 11.01 -6.73 19.83
CA ASP A 37 10.21 -5.56 19.45
C ASP A 37 11.07 -4.37 19.02
N ASP A 38 12.25 -4.18 19.62
CA ASP A 38 13.20 -3.15 19.18
C ASP A 38 13.72 -3.45 17.78
N CYS A 39 14.00 -4.73 17.49
CA CYS A 39 14.37 -5.18 16.14
C CYS A 39 13.22 -4.94 15.17
N ASN A 40 11.99 -5.34 15.51
CA ASN A 40 10.81 -5.12 14.66
C ASN A 40 10.59 -3.64 14.35
N LEU A 41 10.71 -2.77 15.35
CA LEU A 41 10.55 -1.32 15.17
C LEU A 41 11.67 -0.72 14.32
N ALA A 42 12.92 -1.14 14.50
CA ALA A 42 14.04 -0.75 13.64
C ALA A 42 13.78 -1.12 12.18
N GLU A 43 13.32 -2.34 11.92
CA GLU A 43 12.96 -2.82 10.58
C GLU A 43 11.81 -2.00 9.96
N ILE A 44 10.82 -1.60 10.77
CA ILE A 44 9.73 -0.72 10.34
C ILE A 44 10.25 0.69 9.99
N LEU A 45 11.17 1.26 10.79
CA LEU A 45 11.79 2.55 10.50
C LEU A 45 12.56 2.52 9.17
N ASP A 46 13.36 1.46 8.95
CA ASP A 46 14.08 1.24 7.69
C ASP A 46 13.12 1.06 6.51
N PHE A 47 12.03 0.32 6.70
CA PHE A 47 11.00 0.12 5.68
C PHE A 47 10.39 1.46 5.21
N PHE A 48 10.07 2.36 6.16
CA PHE A 48 9.56 3.69 5.83
C PHE A 48 10.64 4.69 5.40
N GLY A 49 11.92 4.27 5.39
CA GLY A 49 13.06 5.10 4.99
C GLY A 49 13.34 6.25 5.95
N ILE A 50 12.94 6.10 7.22
CA ILE A 50 13.09 7.09 8.28
C ILE A 50 14.52 6.95 8.85
N PRO A 51 15.34 8.01 8.80
CA PRO A 51 16.64 8.00 9.47
C PRO A 51 16.46 7.74 10.97
N TRP A 52 17.27 6.84 11.53
CA TRP A 52 17.20 6.52 12.94
C TRP A 52 18.57 6.16 13.50
N THR A 53 18.70 6.31 14.82
CA THR A 53 19.84 5.79 15.58
C THR A 53 19.37 5.16 16.87
N ALA A 54 20.09 4.12 17.30
CA ALA A 54 19.87 3.53 18.60
C ALA A 54 20.41 4.46 19.70
N LEU A 55 19.76 4.41 20.85
CA LEU A 55 20.19 5.07 22.07
C LEU A 55 19.95 4.11 23.23
N THR A 56 20.97 3.78 24.01
CA THR A 56 20.74 2.97 25.22
C THR A 56 20.26 3.83 26.39
N VAL A 57 19.62 3.21 27.39
CA VAL A 57 19.18 3.92 28.61
C VAL A 57 20.35 4.61 29.33
N SER A 58 21.54 3.98 29.34
CA SER A 58 22.75 4.55 29.95
C SER A 58 23.35 5.70 29.14
N GLU A 59 23.16 5.69 27.82
CA GLU A 59 23.62 6.72 26.89
C GLU A 59 22.68 7.94 26.81
N ALA A 60 21.47 7.83 27.37
CA ALA A 60 20.42 8.85 27.30
C ALA A 60 20.72 10.08 28.17
N ASN A 61 21.63 10.93 27.70
CA ASN A 61 21.99 12.21 28.31
C ASN A 61 22.03 13.35 27.27
N GLU A 62 22.01 14.58 27.75
CA GLU A 62 21.91 15.79 26.93
C GLU A 62 23.06 15.93 25.92
N ALA A 63 24.30 15.67 26.34
CA ALA A 63 25.48 15.82 25.48
C ALA A 63 25.49 14.80 24.34
N ASN A 64 25.16 13.55 24.62
CA ASN A 64 25.12 12.50 23.61
C ASN A 64 23.99 12.73 22.61
N ILE A 65 22.79 13.06 23.09
CA ILE A 65 21.64 13.32 22.23
C ILE A 65 21.89 14.54 21.34
N ALA A 66 22.45 15.63 21.88
CA ALA A 66 22.82 16.80 21.09
C ALA A 66 23.81 16.46 19.96
N SER A 67 24.74 15.52 20.20
CA SER A 67 25.66 15.01 19.18
C SER A 67 24.92 14.21 18.10
N LEU A 68 24.08 13.25 18.51
CA LEU A 68 23.32 12.38 17.60
C LEU A 68 22.33 13.15 16.72
N THR A 69 21.80 14.28 17.22
CA THR A 69 20.81 15.09 16.51
C THR A 69 21.41 16.38 15.93
N ALA A 70 22.73 16.55 15.91
CA ALA A 70 23.37 17.80 15.49
C ALA A 70 22.99 18.24 14.06
N SER A 71 22.78 17.29 13.15
CA SER A 71 22.36 17.52 11.76
C SER A 71 20.84 17.51 11.55
N HIS A 72 20.06 17.37 12.63
CA HIS A 72 18.64 17.09 12.59
C HIS A 72 17.86 18.19 13.33
N PRO A 73 17.11 19.06 12.63
CA PRO A 73 16.43 20.20 13.27
C PRO A 73 15.38 19.78 14.30
N GLN A 74 14.76 18.61 14.10
CA GLN A 74 13.80 18.01 15.01
C GLN A 74 13.98 16.50 15.03
N TYR A 75 13.79 15.91 16.21
CA TYR A 75 13.82 14.47 16.43
C TYR A 75 12.62 14.02 17.27
N SER A 76 12.27 12.76 17.14
CA SER A 76 11.29 12.10 17.99
C SER A 76 11.88 10.83 18.58
N ILE A 77 11.43 10.47 19.79
CA ILE A 77 11.89 9.28 20.49
C ILE A 77 10.85 8.18 20.33
N LEU A 78 11.30 6.96 20.09
CA LEU A 78 10.46 5.77 20.12
C LEU A 78 11.06 4.79 21.13
N THR A 79 10.21 4.21 21.97
CA THR A 79 10.69 3.38 23.07
C THR A 79 9.59 2.48 23.63
N SER A 80 9.98 1.39 24.28
CA SER A 80 9.04 0.59 25.05
C SER A 80 8.80 1.22 26.43
N ALA A 81 7.62 0.96 27.01
CA ALA A 81 7.27 1.41 28.34
C ALA A 81 8.27 0.96 29.42
N PRO A 82 8.77 -0.30 29.44
CA PRO A 82 9.83 -0.69 30.37
C PRO A 82 11.09 0.18 30.30
N TYR A 83 11.60 0.48 29.10
CA TYR A 83 12.84 1.26 28.96
C TYR A 83 12.65 2.74 29.27
N LEU A 84 11.50 3.32 28.95
CA LEU A 84 11.19 4.68 29.38
C LEU A 84 11.01 4.77 30.89
N ALA A 85 10.42 3.76 31.53
CA ALA A 85 10.29 3.70 32.98
C ALA A 85 11.68 3.69 33.66
N GLU A 86 12.61 2.90 33.12
CA GLU A 86 13.99 2.83 33.58
C GLU A 86 14.73 4.17 33.40
N ALA A 87 14.68 4.75 32.20
CA ALA A 87 15.30 6.05 31.90
C ALA A 87 14.78 7.19 32.78
N LEU A 88 13.51 7.11 33.20
CA LEU A 88 12.87 8.11 34.05
C LEU A 88 12.95 7.78 35.55
N GLN A 89 13.51 6.64 35.96
CA GLN A 89 13.60 6.26 37.37
C GLN A 89 14.26 7.35 38.26
N PRO A 90 15.33 8.05 37.83
CA PRO A 90 15.95 9.11 38.63
C PRO A 90 15.09 10.37 38.79
N CYS A 91 14.08 10.57 37.92
CA CYS A 91 13.32 11.81 37.86
C CYS A 91 12.14 11.82 38.84
N LYS A 92 11.86 12.98 39.45
CA LYS A 92 10.64 13.20 40.23
C LYS A 92 9.41 13.20 39.32
N ALA A 93 8.22 12.95 39.89
CA ALA A 93 6.97 13.03 39.13
C ALA A 93 6.77 14.44 38.55
N GLY A 94 6.35 14.54 37.29
CA GLY A 94 6.14 15.82 36.59
C GLY A 94 7.41 16.55 36.15
N MET A 95 8.60 16.01 36.43
CA MET A 95 9.87 16.54 35.94
C MET A 95 10.50 15.55 34.96
N PHE A 96 10.82 16.03 33.76
CA PHE A 96 11.46 15.23 32.70
C PHE A 96 12.86 15.76 32.40
N PRO A 97 13.80 14.89 31.97
CA PRO A 97 15.14 15.34 31.58
C PRO A 97 15.06 16.23 30.34
N ALA A 98 15.99 17.19 30.19
CA ALA A 98 15.91 18.21 29.14
C ALA A 98 15.90 17.60 27.72
N TRP A 99 16.58 16.47 27.52
CA TRP A 99 16.55 15.75 26.25
C TRP A 99 15.18 15.17 25.90
N LEU A 100 14.36 14.80 26.89
CA LEU A 100 12.98 14.34 26.62
C LEU A 100 12.08 15.55 26.31
N VAL A 101 12.30 16.68 27.00
CA VAL A 101 11.59 17.95 26.78
C VAL A 101 11.91 18.58 25.42
N ALA A 102 13.13 18.38 24.93
CA ALA A 102 13.56 18.89 23.62
C ALA A 102 13.07 18.03 22.44
N ALA A 103 12.56 16.82 22.68
CA ALA A 103 12.02 15.98 21.63
C ALA A 103 10.69 16.55 21.09
N ALA A 104 10.47 16.46 19.78
CA ALA A 104 9.23 16.91 19.16
C ALA A 104 8.04 16.03 19.60
N SER A 105 8.26 14.73 19.74
CA SER A 105 7.31 13.81 20.35
C SER A 105 7.97 12.51 20.82
N VAL A 106 7.25 11.76 21.67
CA VAL A 106 7.69 10.49 22.24
C VAL A 106 6.61 9.43 22.00
N PHE A 107 6.94 8.40 21.23
CA PHE A 107 6.08 7.23 21.04
C PHE A 107 6.47 6.12 22.01
N VAL A 108 5.48 5.65 22.77
CA VAL A 108 5.67 4.64 23.81
C VAL A 108 4.77 3.46 23.53
N TYR A 109 5.33 2.26 23.45
CA TYR A 109 4.59 1.01 23.24
C TYR A 109 4.88 -0.02 24.34
N GLY A 110 4.25 -1.20 24.33
CA GLY A 110 4.63 -2.29 25.22
C GLY A 110 4.18 -2.13 26.68
N PHE A 111 3.06 -1.45 26.92
CA PHE A 111 2.50 -1.23 28.25
C PHE A 111 1.97 -2.55 28.85
N ARG A 112 2.83 -3.25 29.60
CA ARG A 112 2.45 -4.47 30.32
C ARG A 112 1.62 -4.13 31.56
N ALA A 113 0.71 -5.02 31.94
CA ALA A 113 -0.11 -4.90 33.15
C ALA A 113 0.68 -5.09 34.48
N ALA A 114 1.94 -4.62 34.53
CA ALA A 114 2.87 -4.71 35.65
C ALA A 114 3.10 -3.35 36.31
N ASP A 115 3.51 -3.35 37.58
CA ASP A 115 3.66 -2.13 38.39
C ASP A 115 4.55 -1.05 37.76
N PRO A 116 5.72 -1.36 37.15
CA PRO A 116 6.57 -0.33 36.54
C PRO A 116 5.88 0.40 35.36
N CYS A 117 5.12 -0.32 34.54
CA CYS A 117 4.41 0.26 33.40
C CYS A 117 3.20 1.09 33.85
N ARG A 118 2.47 0.67 34.90
CA ARG A 118 1.40 1.48 35.51
C ARG A 118 1.96 2.75 36.13
N ALA A 119 3.07 2.65 36.87
CA ALA A 119 3.75 3.80 37.45
C ALA A 119 4.25 4.78 36.38
N LEU A 120 4.83 4.27 35.29
CA LEU A 120 5.19 5.09 34.14
C LEU A 120 3.97 5.78 33.54
N LEU A 121 2.89 5.04 33.24
CA LEU A 121 1.69 5.60 32.62
C LEU A 121 1.14 6.76 33.45
N ARG A 122 1.03 6.60 34.78
CA ARG A 122 0.62 7.66 35.71
C ARG A 122 1.58 8.84 35.69
N LYS A 123 2.89 8.58 35.61
CA LYS A 123 3.93 9.62 35.58
C LYS A 123 3.91 10.45 34.30
N ILE A 124 3.71 9.83 33.13
CA ILE A 124 3.73 10.54 31.83
C ILE A 124 2.38 11.21 31.50
N THR A 125 1.28 10.73 32.08
CA THR A 125 -0.06 11.33 31.90
C THR A 125 -0.40 12.38 32.96
N GLY A 126 0.27 12.35 34.12
CA GLY A 126 -0.12 13.11 35.30
C GLY A 126 -1.40 12.59 35.97
N ASP A 127 -1.92 11.44 35.55
CA ASP A 127 -3.15 10.84 36.06
C ASP A 127 -2.83 9.76 37.08
N PRO A 128 -3.10 9.96 38.39
CA PRO A 128 -2.83 8.96 39.41
C PRO A 128 -3.68 7.69 39.28
N GLU A 129 -4.82 7.79 38.60
CA GLU A 129 -5.76 6.68 38.37
C GLU A 129 -5.55 5.99 37.03
N ALA A 130 -4.51 6.38 36.26
CA ALA A 130 -4.21 5.72 35.01
C ALA A 130 -3.88 4.24 35.21
N ASP A 131 -4.39 3.43 34.30
CA ASP A 131 -4.39 1.97 34.44
C ASP A 131 -4.22 1.26 33.10
N ILE A 132 -3.76 0.01 33.16
CA ILE A 132 -3.57 -0.86 31.99
C ILE A 132 -4.45 -2.10 32.16
N ARG A 133 -5.34 -2.35 31.19
CA ARG A 133 -6.31 -3.45 31.22
C ARG A 133 -6.09 -4.40 30.06
N GLY A 134 -6.24 -5.70 30.31
CA GLY A 134 -6.32 -6.70 29.25
C GLY A 134 -7.65 -6.62 28.50
N ILE A 135 -7.68 -7.18 27.29
CA ILE A 135 -8.88 -7.30 26.48
C ILE A 135 -9.35 -8.76 26.50
N ASP A 136 -10.31 -9.04 27.38
CA ASP A 136 -10.79 -10.41 27.61
C ASP A 136 -12.07 -10.75 26.82
N ALA A 137 -12.88 -9.74 26.46
CA ALA A 137 -14.15 -9.93 25.76
C ALA A 137 -14.00 -9.76 24.25
N TRP A 138 -14.55 -10.68 23.46
CA TRP A 138 -14.50 -10.66 22.00
C TRP A 138 -15.86 -10.98 21.36
N PRO A 139 -16.17 -10.47 20.16
CA PRO A 139 -15.38 -9.53 19.36
C PRO A 139 -15.40 -8.10 19.95
N ILE A 140 -14.34 -7.32 19.76
CA ILE A 140 -14.33 -5.89 20.11
C ILE A 140 -14.54 -5.02 18.88
N THR A 141 -15.23 -3.90 19.08
CA THR A 141 -15.33 -2.84 18.07
C THR A 141 -14.46 -1.67 18.50
N VAL A 142 -13.48 -1.33 17.69
CA VAL A 142 -12.64 -0.16 17.89
C VAL A 142 -13.11 1.00 17.03
N SER A 143 -12.90 2.22 17.50
CA SER A 143 -13.21 3.45 16.77
C SER A 143 -11.96 4.29 16.60
N VAL A 144 -11.65 4.66 15.36
CA VAL A 144 -10.59 5.60 15.01
C VAL A 144 -11.21 7.00 14.95
N THR A 145 -10.57 7.97 15.60
CA THR A 145 -11.10 9.34 15.64
C THR A 145 -11.20 9.99 14.26
N GLY A 146 -12.23 10.82 14.07
CA GLY A 146 -12.32 11.71 12.92
C GLY A 146 -11.66 13.08 13.15
N ALA A 147 -11.25 13.36 14.40
CA ALA A 147 -10.78 14.69 14.83
C ALA A 147 -9.28 14.92 14.58
N PHE A 148 -8.51 13.88 14.29
CA PHE A 148 -7.07 13.99 13.99
C PHE A 148 -6.70 13.37 12.64
N PRO A 149 -7.19 13.95 11.54
CA PRO A 149 -7.09 13.37 10.21
C PRO A 149 -5.69 13.34 9.61
N ASP A 150 -4.81 14.28 9.99
CA ASP A 150 -3.44 14.33 9.48
C ASP A 150 -2.62 13.11 9.94
N MET A 151 -2.99 12.52 11.08
CA MET A 151 -2.41 11.27 11.59
C MET A 151 -3.17 10.04 11.09
N CYS A 152 -4.51 10.08 11.13
CA CYS A 152 -5.31 8.89 10.84
C CYS A 152 -5.47 8.62 9.34
N GLY A 153 -5.32 9.63 8.48
CA GLY A 153 -5.46 9.49 7.02
C GLY A 153 -6.80 8.82 6.64
N PRO A 154 -6.80 7.86 5.69
CA PRO A 154 -8.01 7.13 5.29
C PRO A 154 -8.70 6.36 6.41
N MET A 155 -8.00 6.02 7.50
CA MET A 155 -8.57 5.33 8.66
C MET A 155 -9.42 6.25 9.55
N SER A 156 -9.43 7.57 9.29
CA SER A 156 -10.22 8.54 10.07
C SER A 156 -11.70 8.15 10.13
N ALA A 157 -12.29 8.27 11.33
CA ALA A 157 -13.71 7.99 11.60
C ALA A 157 -14.17 6.54 11.31
N GLN A 158 -13.25 5.58 11.17
CA GLN A 158 -13.60 4.18 10.98
C GLN A 158 -14.05 3.51 12.27
N ARG A 159 -15.01 2.59 12.15
CA ARG A 159 -15.38 1.63 13.20
C ARG A 159 -15.08 0.23 12.70
N ILE A 160 -14.24 -0.50 13.43
CA ILE A 160 -13.66 -1.76 12.94
C ILE A 160 -13.92 -2.84 13.97
N GLN A 161 -14.49 -3.96 13.53
CA GLN A 161 -14.59 -5.16 14.35
C GLN A 161 -13.29 -5.94 14.25
N LEU A 162 -12.61 -6.11 15.38
CA LEU A 162 -11.35 -6.82 15.45
C LEU A 162 -11.56 -8.31 15.73
N GLU A 163 -10.71 -9.15 15.16
CA GLU A 163 -10.65 -10.58 15.44
C GLU A 163 -9.86 -10.87 16.73
N PRO A 164 -10.15 -11.97 17.45
CA PRO A 164 -9.41 -12.34 18.67
C PRO A 164 -7.89 -12.32 18.49
N GLY A 165 -7.20 -11.66 19.41
CA GLY A 165 -5.74 -11.50 19.38
C GLY A 165 -5.23 -10.33 18.54
N ALA A 166 -6.12 -9.56 17.90
CA ALA A 166 -5.73 -8.36 17.15
C ALA A 166 -5.44 -7.13 18.03
N ALA A 167 -5.68 -7.23 19.34
CA ALA A 167 -5.32 -6.25 20.36
C ALA A 167 -5.15 -6.95 21.71
N ASP A 168 -4.18 -6.51 22.51
CA ASP A 168 -3.81 -7.20 23.75
C ASP A 168 -4.28 -6.47 25.01
N ALA A 169 -4.18 -5.14 24.99
CA ALA A 169 -4.42 -4.29 26.14
C ALA A 169 -5.04 -2.95 25.74
N ALA A 170 -5.59 -2.26 26.73
CA ALA A 170 -6.11 -0.91 26.62
C ALA A 170 -5.60 -0.04 27.79
N LEU A 171 -5.31 1.22 27.49
CA LEU A 171 -4.90 2.22 28.46
C LEU A 171 -6.13 2.96 28.97
N VAL A 172 -6.32 3.00 30.28
CA VAL A 172 -7.37 3.81 30.92
C VAL A 172 -6.73 5.09 31.41
N ILE A 173 -7.07 6.20 30.75
CA ILE A 173 -6.58 7.54 31.08
C ILE A 173 -7.80 8.43 31.28
N ARG A 174 -7.94 8.99 32.47
CA ARG A 174 -9.08 9.81 32.90
C ARG A 174 -8.78 11.30 32.91
N HIS A 175 -7.50 11.67 33.01
CA HIS A 175 -7.08 13.07 33.02
C HIS A 175 -7.47 13.77 31.71
N ARG A 176 -8.41 14.73 31.81
CA ARG A 176 -9.00 15.48 30.68
C ARG A 176 -8.18 16.72 30.25
N GLY A 177 -6.86 16.68 30.41
CA GLY A 177 -5.98 17.71 29.84
C GLY A 177 -5.99 17.66 28.30
N GLU A 178 -4.85 17.88 27.65
CA GLU A 178 -4.71 17.74 26.20
C GLU A 178 -4.72 16.26 25.72
N LEU A 179 -5.64 15.44 26.23
CA LEU A 179 -5.79 14.03 25.83
C LEU A 179 -6.52 13.94 24.49
N GLN A 180 -5.84 13.34 23.52
CA GLN A 180 -6.36 13.00 22.20
C GLN A 180 -6.61 11.49 22.14
N SER A 181 -7.87 11.09 22.15
CA SER A 181 -8.27 9.69 21.97
C SER A 181 -8.24 9.32 20.49
N ILE A 182 -7.14 8.70 20.03
CA ILE A 182 -6.93 8.43 18.60
C ILE A 182 -7.61 7.12 18.19
N VAL A 183 -7.39 6.05 18.95
CA VAL A 183 -8.10 4.78 18.80
C VAL A 183 -8.66 4.34 20.15
N VAL A 184 -9.97 4.05 20.17
CA VAL A 184 -10.72 3.71 21.40
C VAL A 184 -11.40 2.34 21.25
N ALA A 185 -11.31 1.54 22.30
CA ALA A 185 -12.06 0.30 22.53
C ALA A 185 -12.97 0.47 23.77
N PRO A 186 -13.94 -0.42 24.00
CA PRO A 186 -14.77 -0.38 25.21
C PRO A 186 -13.97 -0.37 26.53
N GLU A 187 -12.82 -1.04 26.54
CA GLU A 187 -11.95 -1.20 27.71
C GLU A 187 -11.08 0.04 27.99
N GLY A 188 -10.87 0.91 27.00
CA GLY A 188 -10.02 2.10 27.09
C GLY A 188 -9.42 2.54 25.76
N HIS A 189 -8.29 3.23 25.80
CA HIS A 189 -7.56 3.68 24.62
C HIS A 189 -6.60 2.61 24.10
N LEU A 190 -6.65 2.30 22.81
CA LEU A 190 -5.60 1.51 22.15
C LEU A 190 -4.45 2.41 21.68
N PHE A 191 -4.76 3.65 21.32
CA PHE A 191 -3.77 4.64 20.93
C PHE A 191 -4.24 6.03 21.35
N ALA A 192 -3.40 6.74 22.11
CA ALA A 192 -3.72 8.07 22.63
C ALA A 192 -2.53 9.02 22.54
N GLY A 193 -2.79 10.28 22.18
CA GLY A 193 -1.82 11.36 22.26
C GLY A 193 -2.12 12.26 23.46
N PHE A 194 -1.10 12.79 24.14
CA PHE A 194 -1.29 13.75 25.23
C PHE A 194 -0.04 14.57 25.48
N SER A 195 -0.20 15.76 26.04
CA SER A 195 0.92 16.60 26.48
C SER A 195 0.98 16.65 28.00
N TYR A 196 2.18 16.50 28.57
CA TYR A 196 2.40 16.67 30.01
C TYR A 196 3.79 17.23 30.29
N SER A 197 3.86 18.24 31.16
CA SER A 197 5.09 18.99 31.48
C SER A 197 5.93 19.39 30.26
N GLY A 198 5.26 19.84 29.18
CA GLY A 198 5.92 20.31 27.95
C GLY A 198 6.35 19.20 26.97
N VAL A 199 6.12 17.92 27.29
CA VAL A 199 6.44 16.79 26.41
C VAL A 199 5.16 16.28 25.75
N ARG A 200 5.22 16.04 24.43
CA ARG A 200 4.12 15.42 23.66
C ARG A 200 4.33 13.90 23.55
N PHE A 201 3.46 13.13 24.18
CA PHE A 201 3.48 11.67 24.16
C PHE A 201 2.42 11.09 23.24
N PHE A 202 2.74 9.93 22.68
CA PHE A 202 1.82 9.04 21.97
C PHE A 202 1.97 7.64 22.54
N ALA A 203 0.96 7.17 23.26
CA ALA A 203 0.98 5.87 23.93
C ALA A 203 0.16 4.86 23.12
N ASP A 204 0.83 3.80 22.66
CA ASP A 204 0.24 2.62 22.02
C ASP A 204 0.11 1.50 23.05
N ALA A 205 -1.10 0.99 23.21
CA ALA A 205 -1.43 -0.07 24.16
C ALA A 205 -0.92 -1.45 23.71
N SER A 206 -0.47 -1.59 22.44
CA SER A 206 0.02 -2.85 21.92
C SER A 206 1.19 -3.39 22.74
N LEU A 207 1.17 -4.71 23.01
CA LEU A 207 2.24 -5.35 23.77
C LEU A 207 3.42 -5.75 22.89
N VAL A 208 3.15 -6.02 21.62
CA VAL A 208 4.10 -6.57 20.64
C VAL A 208 4.03 -5.73 19.37
N MET A 209 5.20 -5.41 18.81
CA MET A 209 5.33 -4.80 17.49
C MET A 209 5.24 -5.86 16.40
N VAL A 210 4.54 -5.55 15.32
CA VAL A 210 4.42 -6.48 14.19
C VAL A 210 5.80 -6.78 13.58
N ASP A 211 6.12 -8.05 13.41
CA ASP A 211 7.31 -8.48 12.67
C ASP A 211 7.03 -8.41 11.16
N ILE A 212 7.51 -7.35 10.51
CA ILE A 212 7.32 -7.19 9.07
C ILE A 212 8.17 -8.15 8.21
N ARG A 213 9.09 -8.90 8.83
CA ARG A 213 9.89 -9.95 8.17
C ARG A 213 9.21 -11.31 8.21
N GLU A 214 8.12 -11.45 8.98
CA GLU A 214 7.31 -12.67 8.98
C GLU A 214 6.82 -13.00 7.57
N ARG A 215 6.90 -14.29 7.21
CA ARG A 215 6.39 -14.81 5.94
C ARG A 215 4.87 -14.79 5.92
N ALA A 216 4.31 -14.35 4.80
CA ALA A 216 2.88 -14.27 4.59
C ALA A 216 2.47 -15.15 3.41
N ALA A 217 1.53 -16.06 3.65
CA ALA A 217 0.92 -16.89 2.59
C ALA A 217 -0.36 -16.24 2.02
N THR A 218 -0.97 -15.32 2.75
CA THR A 218 -2.22 -14.64 2.41
C THR A 218 -2.07 -13.14 2.54
N TYR A 219 -3.06 -12.39 2.04
CA TYR A 219 -3.09 -10.94 2.21
C TYR A 219 -3.04 -10.51 3.70
N PHE A 220 -2.55 -9.31 3.95
CA PHE A 220 -2.57 -8.70 5.28
C PHE A 220 -3.98 -8.21 5.60
N ASP A 221 -4.55 -8.77 6.67
CA ASP A 221 -5.85 -8.37 7.21
C ASP A 221 -5.65 -7.54 8.48
N VAL A 222 -5.96 -6.25 8.39
CA VAL A 222 -5.83 -5.32 9.50
C VAL A 222 -6.70 -5.71 10.69
N LYS A 223 -7.81 -6.44 10.49
CA LYS A 223 -8.67 -6.90 11.58
C LYS A 223 -8.01 -7.93 12.49
N LYS A 224 -6.98 -8.63 12.01
CA LYS A 224 -6.27 -9.70 12.72
C LYS A 224 -5.02 -9.22 13.44
N ARG A 225 -4.47 -8.09 13.00
CA ARG A 225 -3.18 -7.54 13.46
C ARG A 225 -3.27 -6.02 13.60
N PHE A 226 -4.35 -5.55 14.19
CA PHE A 226 -4.62 -4.11 14.27
C PHE A 226 -3.63 -3.44 15.23
N ALA A 227 -3.56 -3.95 16.47
CA ALA A 227 -2.56 -3.54 17.44
C ALA A 227 -1.16 -3.95 16.95
N GLY A 228 -0.18 -3.08 17.21
CA GLY A 228 1.20 -3.27 16.75
C GLY A 228 1.44 -2.92 15.27
N ALA A 229 0.39 -2.69 14.46
CA ALA A 229 0.51 -2.23 13.07
C ALA A 229 -0.07 -0.83 12.85
N VAL A 230 -1.35 -0.64 13.14
CA VAL A 230 -2.04 0.61 12.78
C VAL A 230 -1.51 1.83 13.55
N PRO A 231 -1.39 1.80 14.90
CA PRO A 231 -0.89 2.95 15.66
C PRO A 231 0.51 3.39 15.26
N VAL A 232 1.44 2.43 15.11
CA VAL A 232 2.82 2.73 14.73
C VAL A 232 2.91 3.31 13.33
N VAL A 233 2.16 2.77 12.35
CA VAL A 233 2.15 3.32 10.98
C VAL A 233 1.55 4.74 10.98
N MET A 234 0.45 4.98 11.69
CA MET A 234 -0.15 6.31 11.84
C MET A 234 0.85 7.31 12.43
N TYR A 235 1.50 6.95 13.54
CA TYR A 235 2.48 7.80 14.20
C TYR A 235 3.67 8.10 13.29
N LEU A 236 4.26 7.08 12.67
CA LEU A 236 5.45 7.24 11.83
C LEU A 236 5.18 8.13 10.62
N LYS A 237 4.07 7.90 9.91
CA LYS A 237 3.67 8.71 8.75
C LYS A 237 3.40 10.16 9.12
N TRP A 238 2.86 10.41 10.31
CA TRP A 238 2.58 11.75 10.80
C TRP A 238 3.83 12.49 11.30
N SER A 239 4.60 11.83 12.17
CA SER A 239 5.78 12.41 12.84
C SER A 239 6.93 12.63 11.87
N PHE A 240 7.11 11.73 10.90
CA PHE A 240 8.23 11.75 9.95
C PHE A 240 7.78 12.10 8.53
N ARG A 241 6.67 12.82 8.36
CA ARG A 241 6.05 13.16 7.06
C ARG A 241 6.98 13.79 6.04
N ASP A 242 8.04 14.48 6.49
CA ASP A 242 8.99 15.17 5.61
C ASP A 242 10.15 14.28 5.13
N VAL A 243 10.42 13.17 5.82
CA VAL A 243 11.53 12.25 5.51
C VAL A 243 11.08 10.84 5.15
N CYS A 244 9.86 10.43 5.51
CA CYS A 244 9.35 9.10 5.18
C CYS A 244 8.99 8.98 3.69
N TRP A 245 8.95 7.74 3.19
CA TRP A 245 8.39 7.47 1.86
C TRP A 245 6.90 7.83 1.82
N THR A 246 6.54 8.71 0.89
CA THR A 246 5.16 9.13 0.61
C THR A 246 4.77 8.79 -0.82
N THR A 247 3.51 8.98 -1.20
CA THR A 247 3.06 8.88 -2.60
C THR A 247 2.56 10.23 -3.09
N SER A 248 2.73 10.53 -4.38
CA SER A 248 2.23 11.78 -4.99
C SER A 248 0.73 11.75 -5.23
N GLU A 249 0.20 10.58 -5.57
CA GLU A 249 -1.22 10.36 -5.85
C GLU A 249 -1.64 8.95 -5.45
N ALA A 250 -2.93 8.81 -5.11
CA ALA A 250 -3.55 7.54 -4.82
C ALA A 250 -4.35 7.07 -6.04
N ASN A 251 -3.77 6.20 -6.85
CA ASN A 251 -4.44 5.69 -8.05
C ASN A 251 -5.45 4.60 -7.69
N ALA A 252 -6.55 4.51 -8.44
CA ALA A 252 -7.60 3.52 -8.24
C ALA A 252 -8.04 2.89 -9.56
N CYS A 253 -8.42 1.61 -9.54
CA CYS A 253 -8.96 0.90 -10.70
C CYS A 253 -9.91 -0.21 -10.25
N LEU A 254 -11.04 -0.36 -10.94
CA LEU A 254 -11.87 -1.55 -10.87
C LEU A 254 -11.38 -2.56 -11.91
N ILE A 255 -11.06 -3.78 -11.49
CA ILE A 255 -10.58 -4.84 -12.37
C ILE A 255 -11.65 -5.92 -12.42
N ILE A 256 -12.10 -6.27 -13.63
CA ILE A 256 -13.08 -7.35 -13.82
C ILE A 256 -12.40 -8.50 -14.54
N ASP A 257 -12.34 -9.65 -13.88
CA ASP A 257 -11.72 -10.85 -14.39
C ASP A 257 -12.66 -11.67 -15.26
N ASP A 258 -12.10 -12.23 -16.34
CA ASP A 258 -12.67 -13.20 -17.28
C ASP A 258 -13.54 -12.71 -18.46
N PRO A 259 -14.28 -11.58 -18.45
CA PRO A 259 -15.33 -11.41 -19.44
C PRO A 259 -14.74 -11.25 -20.85
N PRO A 260 -15.30 -11.95 -21.85
CA PRO A 260 -15.06 -11.59 -23.24
C PRO A 260 -15.68 -10.21 -23.52
N LEU A 261 -15.24 -9.56 -24.61
CA LEU A 261 -15.79 -8.26 -25.03
C LEU A 261 -17.08 -8.43 -25.82
N TRP A 262 -18.11 -9.03 -25.20
CA TRP A 262 -19.48 -9.10 -25.71
C TRP A 262 -20.35 -8.05 -25.04
N PRO A 263 -21.53 -7.65 -25.55
CA PRO A 263 -22.36 -6.65 -24.88
C PRO A 263 -22.74 -7.04 -23.45
N ARG A 264 -22.96 -8.35 -23.23
CA ARG A 264 -23.30 -8.93 -21.93
C ARG A 264 -22.54 -10.24 -21.67
N TYR A 265 -22.13 -10.46 -20.42
CA TYR A 265 -21.51 -11.69 -19.92
C TYR A 265 -21.99 -11.97 -18.49
N GLY A 266 -22.77 -13.04 -18.28
CA GLY A 266 -23.42 -13.30 -17.00
C GLY A 266 -24.29 -12.12 -16.56
N PHE A 267 -23.94 -11.52 -15.42
CA PHE A 267 -24.61 -10.32 -14.88
C PHE A 267 -23.97 -9.00 -15.33
N LEU A 268 -22.81 -9.04 -16.02
CA LEU A 268 -22.15 -7.85 -16.52
C LEU A 268 -22.76 -7.44 -17.86
N ASP A 269 -23.30 -6.23 -17.93
CA ASP A 269 -23.62 -5.52 -19.16
C ASP A 269 -22.67 -4.32 -19.31
N PHE A 270 -21.98 -4.19 -20.44
CA PHE A 270 -20.98 -3.11 -20.61
C PHE A 270 -21.61 -1.73 -20.77
N GLY A 271 -22.86 -1.65 -21.22
CA GLY A 271 -23.61 -0.40 -21.26
C GLY A 271 -23.97 0.06 -19.85
N GLU A 272 -24.47 -0.85 -19.01
CA GLU A 272 -24.75 -0.57 -17.59
C GLU A 272 -23.47 -0.22 -16.82
N LEU A 273 -22.37 -0.95 -17.06
CA LEU A 273 -21.05 -0.66 -16.47
C LEU A 273 -20.59 0.77 -16.82
N LEU A 274 -20.69 1.18 -18.09
CA LEU A 274 -20.25 2.51 -18.51
C LEU A 274 -21.11 3.60 -17.86
N GLN A 275 -22.43 3.42 -17.80
CA GLN A 275 -23.32 4.35 -17.09
C GLN A 275 -22.97 4.46 -15.60
N LEU A 276 -22.66 3.33 -14.95
CA LEU A 276 -22.26 3.30 -13.56
C LEU A 276 -20.89 3.97 -13.35
N ALA A 277 -19.93 3.71 -14.23
CA ALA A 277 -18.60 4.32 -14.23
C ALA A 277 -18.66 5.84 -14.43
N ASP A 278 -19.57 6.32 -15.29
CA ASP A 278 -19.82 7.74 -15.48
C ASP A 278 -20.43 8.39 -14.24
N LYS A 279 -21.46 7.75 -13.68
CA LYS A 279 -22.18 8.25 -12.50
C LYS A 279 -21.29 8.32 -11.26
N GLN A 280 -20.44 7.32 -11.06
CA GLN A 280 -19.57 7.21 -9.88
C GLN A 280 -18.13 7.65 -10.15
N THR A 281 -17.82 8.09 -11.37
CA THR A 281 -16.51 8.60 -11.81
C THR A 281 -15.33 7.65 -11.61
N PHE A 282 -15.53 6.35 -11.88
CA PHE A 282 -14.46 5.35 -11.81
C PHE A 282 -13.98 4.88 -13.19
N ALA A 283 -12.83 4.23 -13.20
CA ALA A 283 -12.24 3.57 -14.36
C ALA A 283 -12.18 2.06 -14.12
N THR A 284 -12.32 1.31 -15.20
CA THR A 284 -12.41 -0.14 -15.21
C THR A 284 -11.49 -0.74 -16.25
N THR A 285 -10.75 -1.77 -15.84
CA THR A 285 -9.93 -2.58 -16.73
C THR A 285 -10.45 -4.01 -16.74
N ILE A 286 -10.63 -4.57 -17.94
CA ILE A 286 -10.99 -5.97 -18.12
C ILE A 286 -9.71 -6.80 -18.16
N ALA A 287 -9.59 -7.76 -17.25
CA ALA A 287 -8.57 -8.78 -17.33
C ALA A 287 -8.99 -9.79 -18.41
N PHE A 288 -8.55 -9.53 -19.64
CA PHE A 288 -9.02 -10.23 -20.82
C PHE A 288 -8.15 -11.44 -21.12
N ILE A 289 -8.80 -12.60 -21.28
CA ILE A 289 -8.12 -13.85 -21.64
C ILE A 289 -7.69 -13.77 -23.11
N PRO A 290 -6.39 -13.80 -23.44
CA PRO A 290 -5.92 -13.63 -24.81
C PRO A 290 -6.49 -14.65 -25.81
N TRP A 291 -6.83 -15.87 -25.37
CA TRP A 291 -7.55 -16.85 -26.18
C TRP A 291 -8.85 -16.29 -26.83
N ASN A 292 -9.51 -15.32 -26.19
CA ASN A 292 -10.73 -14.68 -26.68
C ASN A 292 -10.50 -13.61 -27.75
N TRP A 293 -9.28 -13.36 -28.23
CA TRP A 293 -8.99 -12.25 -29.16
C TRP A 293 -9.85 -12.25 -30.44
N GLN A 294 -10.30 -13.42 -30.91
CA GLN A 294 -11.20 -13.55 -32.06
C GLN A 294 -12.69 -13.41 -31.71
N ARG A 295 -13.02 -13.47 -30.42
CA ARG A 295 -14.36 -13.64 -29.86
C ARG A 295 -14.83 -12.33 -29.23
N THR A 296 -14.84 -11.27 -30.02
CA THR A 296 -15.20 -9.91 -29.57
C THR A 296 -16.37 -9.35 -30.39
N ASN A 297 -17.16 -8.46 -29.79
CA ASN A 297 -18.24 -7.75 -30.43
C ASN A 297 -17.78 -6.35 -30.89
N ARG A 298 -18.10 -5.97 -32.12
CA ARG A 298 -17.68 -4.68 -32.70
C ARG A 298 -18.20 -3.47 -31.91
N GLY A 299 -19.45 -3.52 -31.44
CA GLY A 299 -20.06 -2.44 -30.65
C GLY A 299 -19.38 -2.28 -29.30
N THR A 300 -19.13 -3.39 -28.59
CA THR A 300 -18.38 -3.36 -27.31
C THR A 300 -16.97 -2.81 -27.51
N VAL A 301 -16.23 -3.28 -28.53
CA VAL A 301 -14.90 -2.76 -28.84
C VAL A 301 -14.94 -1.27 -29.17
N ALA A 302 -15.92 -0.81 -29.95
CA ALA A 302 -16.09 0.61 -30.24
C ALA A 302 -16.33 1.44 -28.96
N ALA A 303 -17.15 0.95 -28.03
CA ALA A 303 -17.38 1.60 -26.74
C ALA A 303 -16.08 1.73 -25.92
N PHE A 304 -15.25 0.70 -25.87
CA PHE A 304 -13.93 0.77 -25.21
C PHE A 304 -13.01 1.81 -25.85
N ARG A 305 -12.96 1.85 -27.19
CA ARG A 305 -12.13 2.82 -27.92
C ARG A 305 -12.58 4.27 -27.68
N GLN A 306 -13.89 4.50 -27.66
CA GLN A 306 -14.48 5.82 -27.40
C GLN A 306 -14.28 6.28 -25.95
N ASN A 307 -14.15 5.33 -25.01
CA ASN A 307 -14.04 5.59 -23.58
C ASN A 307 -12.69 5.14 -23.01
N SER A 308 -11.60 5.26 -23.78
CA SER A 308 -10.28 4.71 -23.43
C SER A 308 -9.63 5.25 -22.15
N GLY A 309 -10.10 6.40 -21.64
CA GLY A 309 -9.71 6.91 -20.32
C GLY A 309 -10.44 6.25 -19.14
N LYS A 310 -11.52 5.51 -19.40
CA LYS A 310 -12.37 4.84 -18.39
C LYS A 310 -12.43 3.34 -18.56
N LEU A 311 -12.37 2.82 -19.79
CA LEU A 311 -12.43 1.41 -20.10
C LEU A 311 -11.13 0.99 -20.78
N SER A 312 -10.47 -0.03 -20.24
CA SER A 312 -9.30 -0.62 -20.87
C SER A 312 -9.28 -2.14 -20.75
N VAL A 313 -8.28 -2.75 -21.38
CA VAL A 313 -8.07 -4.19 -21.37
C VAL A 313 -6.62 -4.46 -20.96
N CYS A 314 -6.42 -5.41 -20.05
CA CYS A 314 -5.10 -5.97 -19.72
C CYS A 314 -5.06 -7.47 -19.98
N VAL A 315 -3.90 -8.09 -19.78
CA VAL A 315 -3.67 -9.51 -20.10
C VAL A 315 -4.07 -10.39 -18.92
N HIS A 316 -4.94 -11.37 -19.14
CA HIS A 316 -5.33 -12.35 -18.12
C HIS A 316 -4.89 -13.76 -18.52
N GLY A 317 -3.60 -14.03 -18.33
CA GLY A 317 -2.95 -15.28 -18.69
C GLY A 317 -2.75 -15.46 -20.20
N CYS A 318 -3.01 -16.66 -20.72
CA CYS A 318 -2.96 -16.97 -22.15
C CYS A 318 -4.19 -17.75 -22.61
N ASP A 319 -4.36 -18.96 -22.06
CA ASP A 319 -5.49 -19.85 -22.34
C ASP A 319 -6.48 -19.90 -21.16
N HIS A 320 -6.05 -19.41 -20.00
CA HIS A 320 -6.77 -19.52 -18.73
C HIS A 320 -7.07 -20.99 -18.36
N THR A 321 -6.07 -21.85 -18.56
CA THR A 321 -6.05 -23.23 -18.05
C THR A 321 -5.62 -23.26 -16.58
N ARG A 322 -5.70 -24.43 -15.92
CA ARG A 322 -5.38 -24.56 -14.49
C ARG A 322 -3.89 -24.37 -14.28
N GLY A 323 -3.50 -23.44 -13.40
CA GLY A 323 -2.12 -23.24 -12.97
C GLY A 323 -1.12 -22.91 -14.09
N GLU A 324 -1.57 -22.30 -15.20
CA GLU A 324 -0.71 -22.14 -16.38
C GLU A 324 0.53 -21.26 -16.14
N PHE A 325 0.49 -20.42 -15.11
CA PHE A 325 1.62 -19.62 -14.62
C PHE A 325 2.18 -20.07 -13.27
N ALA A 326 1.60 -21.12 -12.65
CA ALA A 326 2.22 -21.83 -11.53
C ALA A 326 3.32 -22.80 -12.01
N ALA A 327 3.36 -23.07 -13.32
CA ALA A 327 4.43 -23.84 -13.95
C ALA A 327 5.81 -23.27 -13.64
N ARG A 328 6.81 -24.16 -13.55
CA ARG A 328 8.21 -23.79 -13.24
C ARG A 328 9.16 -23.91 -14.43
N SER A 329 8.69 -24.43 -15.56
CA SER A 329 9.48 -24.52 -16.79
C SER A 329 9.59 -23.14 -17.44
N ALA A 330 10.80 -22.58 -17.49
CA ALA A 330 11.08 -21.29 -18.11
C ALA A 330 10.63 -21.26 -19.57
N ASP A 331 10.93 -22.30 -20.35
CA ASP A 331 10.53 -22.42 -21.76
C ASP A 331 9.00 -22.43 -21.94
N LEU A 332 8.28 -23.17 -21.09
CA LEU A 332 6.82 -23.22 -21.16
C LEU A 332 6.22 -21.84 -20.87
N LEU A 333 6.72 -21.17 -19.82
CA LEU A 333 6.29 -19.84 -19.43
C LEU A 333 6.58 -18.81 -20.53
N ASP A 334 7.78 -18.82 -21.11
CA ASP A 334 8.16 -17.93 -22.21
C ASP A 334 7.24 -18.12 -23.42
N ARG A 335 7.03 -19.37 -23.86
CA ARG A 335 6.12 -19.70 -24.96
C ARG A 335 4.69 -19.23 -24.69
N LYS A 336 4.19 -19.41 -23.47
CA LYS A 336 2.83 -18.96 -23.08
C LYS A 336 2.72 -17.44 -23.11
N LEU A 337 3.73 -16.71 -22.62
CA LEU A 337 3.76 -15.25 -22.63
C LEU A 337 3.87 -14.69 -24.05
N LYS A 338 4.74 -15.24 -24.90
CA LYS A 338 4.83 -14.88 -26.32
C LYS A 338 3.50 -15.13 -27.03
N THR A 339 2.87 -16.29 -26.79
CA THR A 339 1.55 -16.61 -27.37
C THR A 339 0.48 -15.62 -26.92
N ALA A 340 0.43 -15.30 -25.62
CA ALA A 340 -0.50 -14.30 -25.09
C ALA A 340 -0.31 -12.94 -25.77
N ARG A 341 0.94 -12.46 -25.88
CA ARG A 341 1.27 -11.20 -26.56
C ARG A 341 0.88 -11.21 -28.03
N CYS A 342 1.19 -12.27 -28.77
CA CYS A 342 0.80 -12.41 -30.18
C CYS A 342 -0.72 -12.33 -30.36
N ARG A 343 -1.50 -12.95 -29.47
CA ARG A 343 -2.97 -12.90 -29.49
C ARG A 343 -3.49 -11.50 -29.17
N MET A 344 -2.90 -10.82 -28.19
CA MET A 344 -3.27 -9.44 -27.85
C MET A 344 -2.88 -8.45 -28.97
N GLN A 345 -1.72 -8.62 -29.59
CA GLN A 345 -1.32 -7.86 -30.78
C GLN A 345 -2.28 -8.12 -31.95
N SER A 346 -2.76 -9.35 -32.11
CA SER A 346 -3.77 -9.69 -33.12
C SER A 346 -5.11 -9.02 -32.83
N LEU A 347 -5.52 -8.90 -31.55
CA LEU A 347 -6.70 -8.12 -31.15
C LEU A 347 -6.54 -6.65 -31.56
N LEU A 348 -5.40 -6.03 -31.23
CA LEU A 348 -5.08 -4.65 -31.60
C LEU A 348 -5.14 -4.46 -33.12
N ASN A 349 -4.42 -5.28 -33.89
CA ASN A 349 -4.37 -5.18 -35.35
C ASN A 349 -5.76 -5.35 -35.99
N LYS A 350 -6.61 -6.24 -35.45
CA LYS A 350 -7.94 -6.53 -36.00
C LYS A 350 -8.98 -5.48 -35.63
N THR A 351 -8.86 -4.83 -34.48
CA THR A 351 -9.95 -4.02 -33.90
C THR A 351 -9.57 -2.56 -33.58
N ALA A 352 -8.28 -2.23 -33.66
CA ALA A 352 -7.68 -0.99 -33.17
C ALA A 352 -7.95 -0.71 -31.68
N LEU A 353 -8.24 -1.76 -30.90
CA LEU A 353 -8.36 -1.66 -29.44
C LEU A 353 -6.98 -1.84 -28.81
N ASN A 354 -6.51 -0.80 -28.12
CA ASN A 354 -5.29 -0.88 -27.32
C ASN A 354 -5.49 -1.78 -26.11
N TYR A 355 -4.40 -2.36 -25.65
CA TYR A 355 -4.35 -3.15 -24.42
C TYR A 355 -3.11 -2.76 -23.61
N GLU A 356 -3.16 -3.07 -22.33
CA GLU A 356 -2.13 -2.76 -21.35
C GLU A 356 -1.27 -4.01 -21.12
N ASN A 357 0.06 -3.86 -21.18
CA ASN A 357 1.02 -4.94 -20.89
C ASN A 357 1.15 -5.20 -19.37
N VAL A 358 0.01 -5.32 -18.69
CA VAL A 358 -0.09 -5.70 -17.28
C VAL A 358 -0.67 -7.09 -17.22
N MET A 359 0.00 -8.00 -16.50
CA MET A 359 -0.47 -9.37 -16.30
C MET A 359 -1.36 -9.46 -15.06
N VAL A 360 -2.54 -10.05 -15.22
CA VAL A 360 -3.35 -10.55 -14.11
C VAL A 360 -3.29 -12.08 -14.18
N PHE A 361 -2.78 -12.71 -13.12
CA PHE A 361 -2.63 -14.17 -13.12
C PHE A 361 -4.00 -14.87 -13.02
N PRO A 362 -4.34 -15.80 -13.93
CA PRO A 362 -5.51 -16.66 -13.81
C PRO A 362 -5.52 -17.40 -12.47
N GLN A 363 -6.67 -17.41 -11.79
CA GLN A 363 -6.84 -18.03 -10.46
C GLN A 363 -5.88 -17.49 -9.38
N GLY A 364 -5.18 -16.38 -9.67
CA GLY A 364 -4.10 -15.85 -8.87
C GLY A 364 -2.84 -16.71 -8.76
N ALA A 365 -2.75 -17.81 -9.51
CA ALA A 365 -1.66 -18.77 -9.38
C ALA A 365 -0.44 -18.36 -10.22
N PHE A 366 0.73 -18.22 -9.56
CA PHE A 366 2.00 -17.89 -10.22
C PHE A 366 3.18 -18.61 -9.56
N SER A 367 4.30 -18.72 -10.28
CA SER A 367 5.60 -19.15 -9.77
C SER A 367 6.62 -17.99 -9.81
N PRO A 368 7.71 -18.02 -9.01
CA PRO A 368 8.79 -17.04 -9.13
C PRO A 368 9.40 -16.98 -10.54
N GLU A 369 9.44 -18.12 -11.24
CA GLU A 369 9.91 -18.24 -12.61
C GLU A 369 8.98 -17.50 -13.59
N ALA A 370 7.65 -17.54 -13.38
CA ALA A 370 6.68 -16.81 -14.20
C ALA A 370 6.88 -15.29 -14.09
N VAL A 371 7.15 -14.80 -12.88
CA VAL A 371 7.43 -13.38 -12.63
C VAL A 371 8.69 -12.92 -13.37
N SER A 372 9.73 -13.74 -13.37
CA SER A 372 10.96 -13.45 -14.12
C SER A 372 10.73 -13.49 -15.64
N ALA A 373 9.90 -14.41 -16.12
CA ALA A 373 9.55 -14.53 -17.53
C ALA A 373 8.72 -13.33 -18.03
N LEU A 374 7.82 -12.78 -17.20
CA LEU A 374 7.05 -11.56 -17.52
C LEU A 374 7.98 -10.38 -17.86
N LYS A 375 9.00 -10.16 -17.04
CA LYS A 375 9.98 -9.09 -17.22
C LYS A 375 10.71 -9.18 -18.55
N ARG A 376 11.16 -10.39 -18.94
CA ARG A 376 11.82 -10.65 -20.24
C ARG A 376 10.87 -10.52 -21.44
N ASN A 377 9.57 -10.68 -21.21
CA ASN A 377 8.54 -10.59 -22.25
C ASN A 377 7.90 -9.19 -22.35
N GLY A 378 8.53 -8.15 -21.80
CA GLY A 378 8.09 -6.76 -21.99
C GLY A 378 6.79 -6.38 -21.26
N PHE A 379 6.41 -7.15 -20.22
CA PHE A 379 5.34 -6.74 -19.31
C PHE A 379 5.81 -5.62 -18.39
N VAL A 380 4.88 -4.75 -17.98
CA VAL A 380 5.15 -3.59 -17.13
C VAL A 380 5.09 -3.96 -15.65
N ALA A 381 4.09 -4.77 -15.29
CA ALA A 381 3.86 -5.27 -13.94
C ALA A 381 2.92 -6.48 -13.98
N ALA A 382 2.77 -7.13 -12.83
CA ALA A 382 1.64 -8.00 -12.55
C ALA A 382 0.71 -7.37 -11.49
N VAL A 383 -0.55 -7.77 -11.49
CA VAL A 383 -1.53 -7.41 -10.47
C VAL A 383 -2.24 -8.67 -10.03
N ASN A 384 -2.25 -8.95 -8.73
CA ASN A 384 -2.74 -10.22 -8.22
C ASN A 384 -3.44 -10.11 -6.87
N THR A 385 -4.32 -11.06 -6.58
CA THR A 385 -4.97 -11.19 -5.26
C THR A 385 -4.15 -12.10 -4.35
N GLU A 386 -3.72 -13.25 -4.87
CA GLU A 386 -2.80 -14.13 -4.15
C GLU A 386 -1.42 -13.47 -4.08
N VAL A 387 -0.83 -13.52 -2.89
CA VAL A 387 0.41 -12.81 -2.58
C VAL A 387 1.62 -13.72 -2.57
N ALA A 388 1.41 -15.02 -2.44
CA ALA A 388 2.43 -16.04 -2.43
C ALA A 388 2.38 -16.90 -3.71
N PRO A 389 3.52 -17.43 -4.16
CA PRO A 389 3.58 -18.43 -5.21
C PRO A 389 2.70 -19.64 -4.93
N ALA A 390 2.12 -20.21 -5.98
CA ALA A 390 1.29 -21.40 -5.91
C ALA A 390 2.14 -22.69 -5.86
N ASP A 391 1.47 -23.80 -5.51
CA ASP A 391 2.06 -25.14 -5.40
C ASP A 391 3.27 -25.21 -4.44
N ASP A 392 4.19 -26.16 -4.62
CA ASP A 392 5.36 -26.36 -3.74
C ASP A 392 6.48 -25.33 -3.97
N ALA A 393 6.17 -24.17 -4.55
CA ALA A 393 7.15 -23.10 -4.74
C ALA A 393 7.52 -22.46 -3.39
N SER A 394 8.79 -22.07 -3.24
CA SER A 394 9.28 -21.41 -2.02
C SER A 394 8.56 -20.07 -1.83
N ASN A 395 7.80 -19.94 -0.74
CA ASN A 395 7.20 -18.66 -0.37
C ASN A 395 8.20 -17.79 0.40
N GLU A 396 8.62 -16.71 -0.24
CA GLU A 396 9.49 -15.67 0.32
C GLU A 396 8.76 -14.33 0.56
N THR A 397 7.45 -14.26 0.35
CA THR A 397 6.67 -13.05 0.59
C THR A 397 6.61 -12.77 2.07
N THR A 398 6.99 -11.56 2.48
CA THR A 398 6.91 -11.09 3.87
C THR A 398 5.82 -10.05 4.04
N LEU A 399 5.48 -9.74 5.29
CA LEU A 399 4.57 -8.62 5.60
C LEU A 399 5.06 -7.27 5.06
N ALA A 400 6.37 -7.02 5.04
CA ALA A 400 6.96 -5.84 4.43
C ALA A 400 6.65 -5.75 2.92
N ASP A 401 6.60 -6.89 2.21
CA ASP A 401 6.20 -6.91 0.80
C ASP A 401 4.71 -6.56 0.64
N LEU A 402 3.86 -7.00 1.56
CA LEU A 402 2.43 -6.70 1.56
C LEU A 402 2.13 -5.24 1.91
N TRP A 403 2.98 -4.62 2.73
CA TRP A 403 2.89 -3.21 3.10
C TRP A 403 3.44 -2.27 2.02
N SER A 404 4.38 -2.76 1.22
CA SER A 404 4.95 -2.02 0.09
C SER A 404 3.88 -1.68 -0.96
N VAL A 405 4.14 -0.63 -1.76
CA VAL A 405 3.32 -0.26 -2.93
C VAL A 405 3.15 -1.42 -3.90
N ALA A 406 4.22 -2.21 -4.08
CA ALA A 406 4.21 -3.47 -4.82
C ALA A 406 5.21 -4.45 -4.21
N ILE A 407 4.93 -5.74 -4.37
CA ILE A 407 5.85 -6.84 -4.07
C ILE A 407 6.90 -6.86 -5.18
N VAL A 408 8.18 -6.75 -4.81
CA VAL A 408 9.32 -6.83 -5.75
C VAL A 408 10.28 -7.98 -5.42
N ARG A 409 9.87 -8.86 -4.49
CA ARG A 409 10.63 -10.01 -3.97
C ARG A 409 11.11 -10.95 -5.09
N TYR A 410 10.27 -11.19 -6.08
CA TYR A 410 10.51 -12.18 -7.12
C TYR A 410 11.16 -11.51 -8.35
N GLY A 411 12.49 -11.63 -8.48
CA GLY A 411 13.22 -11.14 -9.66
C GLY A 411 13.24 -9.62 -9.86
N GLY A 412 12.85 -8.83 -8.83
CA GLY A 412 12.74 -7.38 -8.94
C GLY A 412 11.66 -6.91 -9.92
N PHE A 413 10.66 -7.75 -10.20
CA PHE A 413 9.48 -7.39 -11.00
C PHE A 413 8.31 -7.14 -10.07
N SER A 414 7.51 -6.11 -10.34
CA SER A 414 6.45 -5.67 -9.45
C SER A 414 5.18 -6.50 -9.58
N ILE A 415 4.68 -7.03 -8.47
CA ILE A 415 3.33 -7.57 -8.32
C ILE A 415 2.54 -6.64 -7.40
N PHE A 416 1.53 -5.96 -7.94
CA PHE A 416 0.63 -5.13 -7.14
C PHE A 416 -0.51 -5.97 -6.58
N THR A 417 -0.87 -5.72 -5.33
CA THR A 417 -2.00 -6.41 -4.69
C THR A 417 -3.32 -5.74 -5.05
N ARG A 418 -4.37 -6.53 -5.24
CA ARG A 418 -5.77 -6.07 -5.38
C ARG A 418 -6.68 -6.79 -4.39
N ARG A 419 -7.83 -6.21 -4.08
CA ARG A 419 -8.77 -6.73 -3.06
C ARG A 419 -10.19 -6.89 -3.59
N TYR A 420 -10.85 -7.95 -3.15
CA TYR A 420 -12.30 -8.07 -3.27
C TYR A 420 -12.97 -7.13 -2.27
N ILE A 421 -14.20 -6.74 -2.55
CA ILE A 421 -14.97 -5.84 -1.68
C ILE A 421 -15.28 -6.46 -0.31
N ASP A 422 -15.36 -7.79 -0.22
CA ASP A 422 -15.62 -8.55 1.00
C ASP A 422 -14.39 -8.65 1.92
N HIS A 423 -13.19 -8.30 1.43
CA HIS A 423 -12.02 -8.10 2.29
C HIS A 423 -12.19 -6.93 3.25
N GLY A 424 -13.18 -6.06 3.05
CA GLY A 424 -13.60 -5.03 4.01
C GLY A 424 -12.92 -3.68 3.81
N ILE A 425 -13.66 -2.61 4.07
CA ILE A 425 -13.25 -1.22 3.85
C ILE A 425 -12.03 -0.81 4.69
N GLU A 426 -11.90 -1.39 5.88
CA GLU A 426 -10.79 -1.20 6.81
C GLU A 426 -9.43 -1.59 6.19
N ASN A 427 -9.40 -2.63 5.37
CA ASN A 427 -8.20 -3.07 4.67
C ASN A 427 -7.81 -2.10 3.54
N PHE A 428 -8.80 -1.52 2.84
CA PHE A 428 -8.57 -0.46 1.86
C PHE A 428 -8.07 0.83 2.51
N ALA A 429 -8.63 1.20 3.67
CA ALA A 429 -8.20 2.36 4.42
C ALA A 429 -6.74 2.22 4.91
N PHE A 430 -6.34 1.02 5.36
CA PHE A 430 -4.96 0.75 5.76
C PHE A 430 -4.00 0.74 4.55
N ASP A 431 -4.38 0.14 3.42
CA ASP A 431 -3.61 0.24 2.17
C ASP A 431 -3.39 1.70 1.74
N GLY A 432 -4.41 2.56 1.91
CA GLY A 432 -4.30 3.99 1.65
C GLY A 432 -3.33 4.72 2.58
N LEU A 433 -3.25 4.32 3.86
CA LEU A 433 -2.27 4.84 4.83
C LEU A 433 -0.83 4.44 4.45
N LEU A 434 -0.65 3.24 3.91
CA LEU A 434 0.63 2.75 3.40
C LEU A 434 1.04 3.44 2.08
N GLY A 435 0.08 4.02 1.36
CA GLY A 435 0.29 4.68 0.08
C GLY A 435 0.12 3.74 -1.13
N LYS A 436 -0.53 2.60 -0.95
CA LYS A 436 -0.78 1.63 -2.02
C LYS A 436 -1.89 2.14 -2.96
N PRO A 437 -1.88 1.74 -4.25
CA PRO A 437 -3.02 2.00 -5.13
C PRO A 437 -4.26 1.21 -4.69
N CYS A 438 -5.45 1.77 -4.93
CA CYS A 438 -6.74 1.16 -4.66
C CYS A 438 -7.19 0.28 -5.83
N PHE A 439 -6.74 -0.97 -5.86
CA PHE A 439 -7.20 -1.94 -6.86
C PHE A 439 -8.31 -2.82 -6.31
N VAL A 440 -9.52 -2.65 -6.87
CA VAL A 440 -10.71 -3.43 -6.54
C VAL A 440 -10.87 -4.51 -7.60
N VAL A 441 -11.08 -5.76 -7.19
CA VAL A 441 -11.34 -6.87 -8.11
C VAL A 441 -12.76 -7.41 -7.95
N GLY A 442 -13.35 -7.81 -9.08
CA GLY A 442 -14.59 -8.57 -9.11
C GLY A 442 -14.67 -9.46 -10.35
N HIS A 443 -15.71 -10.26 -10.39
CA HIS A 443 -16.16 -11.00 -11.58
C HIS A 443 -17.53 -10.47 -11.98
N HIS A 444 -18.15 -11.06 -13.00
CA HIS A 444 -19.48 -10.64 -13.46
C HIS A 444 -20.53 -10.63 -12.33
N ASP A 445 -20.42 -11.50 -11.32
CA ASP A 445 -21.35 -11.58 -10.17
C ASP A 445 -21.45 -10.26 -9.39
N LEU A 446 -20.42 -9.42 -9.41
CA LEU A 446 -20.43 -8.09 -8.78
C LEU A 446 -21.51 -7.15 -9.37
N PHE A 447 -21.98 -7.45 -10.58
CA PHE A 447 -23.02 -6.70 -11.29
C PHE A 447 -24.41 -7.29 -11.13
N ARG A 448 -24.56 -8.34 -10.30
CA ARG A 448 -25.88 -8.82 -9.90
C ARG A 448 -26.67 -7.68 -9.27
N ASN A 449 -27.98 -7.66 -9.50
CA ASN A 449 -28.87 -6.57 -9.06
C ASN A 449 -28.37 -5.18 -9.54
N HIS A 450 -27.88 -5.11 -10.77
CA HIS A 450 -27.35 -3.87 -11.39
C HIS A 450 -26.19 -3.23 -10.62
N GLY A 451 -25.37 -4.03 -9.94
CA GLY A 451 -24.17 -3.55 -9.24
C GLY A 451 -24.48 -2.73 -7.98
N SER A 452 -25.58 -3.03 -7.29
CA SER A 452 -25.94 -2.35 -6.03
C SER A 452 -24.86 -2.48 -4.97
N GLU A 453 -24.29 -3.68 -4.82
CA GLU A 453 -23.22 -3.96 -3.85
C GLU A 453 -21.94 -3.17 -4.16
N LEU A 454 -21.53 -3.15 -5.43
CA LEU A 454 -20.43 -2.30 -5.89
C LEU A 454 -20.71 -0.81 -5.62
N THR A 455 -21.93 -0.35 -5.88
CA THR A 455 -22.32 1.04 -5.64
C THR A 455 -22.22 1.43 -4.17
N ASP A 456 -22.69 0.55 -3.28
CA ASP A 456 -22.62 0.77 -1.84
C ASP A 456 -21.18 0.75 -1.34
N PHE A 457 -20.36 -0.18 -1.84
CA PHE A 457 -18.93 -0.22 -1.54
C PHE A 457 -18.21 1.04 -2.03
N LEU A 458 -18.43 1.50 -3.26
CA LEU A 458 -17.83 2.72 -3.80
C LEU A 458 -18.22 3.95 -2.99
N ARG A 459 -19.45 3.99 -2.44
CA ARG A 459 -19.88 5.06 -1.53
C ARG A 459 -19.11 5.01 -0.21
N GLN A 460 -18.87 3.83 0.35
CA GLN A 460 -18.03 3.67 1.54
C GLN A 460 -16.59 4.11 1.25
N LEU A 461 -16.02 3.69 0.12
CA LEU A 461 -14.69 4.07 -0.31
C LEU A 461 -14.54 5.58 -0.50
N ALA A 462 -15.52 6.24 -1.14
CA ALA A 462 -15.55 7.69 -1.31
C ALA A 462 -15.73 8.46 0.01
N SER A 463 -16.24 7.81 1.06
CA SER A 463 -16.36 8.41 2.40
C SER A 463 -15.04 8.45 3.17
N LEU A 464 -14.04 7.65 2.77
CA LEU A 464 -12.72 7.68 3.36
C LEU A 464 -12.02 9.01 3.04
N ARG A 465 -11.11 9.45 3.93
CA ARG A 465 -10.21 10.57 3.63
C ARG A 465 -9.07 10.13 2.70
N TRP A 466 -9.46 9.67 1.51
CA TRP A 466 -8.56 9.11 0.51
C TRP A 466 -8.92 9.66 -0.87
N LYS A 467 -8.12 10.61 -1.36
CA LYS A 467 -8.36 11.26 -2.65
C LYS A 467 -7.91 10.35 -3.79
N LEU A 468 -8.80 9.47 -4.23
CA LEU A 468 -8.55 8.53 -5.31
C LEU A 468 -8.57 9.21 -6.68
N ARG A 469 -7.62 8.80 -7.54
CA ARG A 469 -7.60 9.10 -8.97
C ARG A 469 -7.89 7.82 -9.73
N TRP A 470 -9.11 7.71 -10.23
CA TRP A 470 -9.54 6.58 -11.03
C TRP A 470 -8.88 6.61 -12.40
N ARG A 471 -8.14 5.54 -12.70
CA ARG A 471 -7.35 5.37 -13.93
C ARG A 471 -7.51 3.95 -14.43
N THR A 472 -7.19 3.76 -15.70
CA THR A 472 -7.00 2.41 -16.23
C THR A 472 -5.80 1.74 -15.54
N LEU A 473 -5.78 0.41 -15.46
CA LEU A 473 -4.83 -0.33 -14.63
C LEU A 473 -3.36 -0.02 -14.97
N GLY A 474 -3.02 0.00 -16.25
CA GLY A 474 -1.69 0.32 -16.75
C GLY A 474 -1.26 1.74 -16.41
N ASP A 475 -2.14 2.73 -16.54
CA ASP A 475 -1.81 4.12 -16.14
C ASP A 475 -1.66 4.24 -14.61
N ALA A 476 -2.52 3.57 -13.84
CA ALA A 476 -2.42 3.52 -12.39
C ALA A 476 -1.11 2.89 -11.91
N VAL A 477 -0.71 1.76 -12.50
CA VAL A 477 0.54 1.05 -12.21
C VAL A 477 1.75 1.94 -12.51
N CYS A 478 1.80 2.54 -13.70
CA CYS A 478 2.92 3.40 -14.12
C CYS A 478 3.06 4.66 -13.26
N ARG A 479 2.02 5.05 -12.53
CA ARG A 479 1.99 6.22 -11.65
C ARG A 479 2.02 5.86 -10.16
N SER A 480 2.19 4.58 -9.84
CA SER A 480 2.32 4.11 -8.46
C SER A 480 3.79 4.02 -8.10
N TYR A 481 4.29 5.09 -7.47
CA TYR A 481 5.68 5.25 -7.04
C TYR A 481 5.75 5.95 -5.69
N SER A 482 6.89 5.82 -5.01
CA SER A 482 7.13 6.50 -3.73
C SER A 482 8.08 7.67 -3.91
N ILE A 483 7.88 8.73 -3.13
CA ILE A 483 8.69 9.94 -3.13
C ILE A 483 9.24 10.18 -1.73
N ARG A 484 10.51 10.56 -1.66
CA ARG A 484 11.15 11.11 -0.48
C ARG A 484 11.92 12.38 -0.85
N ARG A 485 11.95 13.35 0.07
CA ARG A 485 12.81 14.53 -0.06
C ARG A 485 14.06 14.34 0.77
N ASP A 486 15.20 14.67 0.20
CA ASP A 486 16.51 14.55 0.84
C ASP A 486 17.37 15.75 0.47
N GLY A 487 17.60 16.68 1.42
CA GLY A 487 18.45 17.85 1.20
C GLY A 487 18.06 18.73 -0.01
N GLY A 488 16.77 18.79 -0.38
CA GLY A 488 16.27 19.49 -1.56
C GLY A 488 16.21 18.65 -2.85
N THR A 489 16.75 17.44 -2.83
CA THR A 489 16.63 16.45 -3.92
C THR A 489 15.35 15.63 -3.74
N ILE A 490 14.62 15.40 -4.84
CA ILE A 490 13.45 14.53 -4.86
C ILE A 490 13.90 13.15 -5.31
N ILE A 491 13.84 12.17 -4.42
CA ILE A 491 14.10 10.77 -4.72
C ILE A 491 12.78 10.08 -5.02
N VAL A 492 12.70 9.44 -6.18
CA VAL A 492 11.54 8.69 -6.66
C VAL A 492 11.90 7.21 -6.70
N LYS A 493 11.23 6.41 -5.87
CA LYS A 493 11.31 4.95 -5.90
C LYS A 493 10.30 4.41 -6.91
N MET A 494 10.80 3.90 -8.02
CA MET A 494 10.04 3.24 -9.08
C MET A 494 9.79 1.77 -8.73
N PHE A 495 8.62 1.24 -9.08
CA PHE A 495 8.25 -0.16 -8.83
C PHE A 495 8.06 -0.94 -10.13
N ALA A 496 7.18 -0.47 -11.01
CA ALA A 496 6.92 -1.09 -12.33
C ALA A 496 8.10 -0.91 -13.30
N GLU A 497 8.09 -1.61 -14.44
CA GLU A 497 9.10 -1.44 -15.52
C GLU A 497 8.88 -0.15 -16.34
N GLN A 498 7.79 0.57 -16.06
CA GLN A 498 7.49 1.89 -16.60
C GLN A 498 7.04 2.83 -15.47
N LEU A 499 7.55 4.06 -15.48
CA LEU A 499 7.21 5.14 -14.55
C LEU A 499 6.75 6.37 -15.34
N ARG A 500 5.60 6.94 -14.97
CA ARG A 500 5.12 8.23 -15.47
C ARG A 500 5.05 9.23 -14.33
N ILE A 501 5.75 10.33 -14.49
CA ILE A 501 5.79 11.41 -13.51
C ILE A 501 5.58 12.76 -14.21
N GLU A 502 4.70 13.57 -13.64
CA GLU A 502 4.37 14.90 -14.14
C GLU A 502 4.96 15.96 -13.21
N ASN A 503 5.52 17.01 -13.81
CA ASN A 503 5.94 18.20 -13.09
C ASN A 503 4.85 19.27 -13.16
N MET A 504 4.04 19.36 -12.10
CA MET A 504 3.01 20.39 -11.97
C MET A 504 3.53 21.74 -11.41
N LYS A 505 4.85 21.89 -11.23
CA LYS A 505 5.46 23.13 -10.72
C LYS A 505 5.82 24.07 -11.86
N ALA A 506 5.93 25.36 -11.54
CA ALA A 506 6.33 26.40 -12.48
C ALA A 506 7.85 26.40 -12.82
N MET A 507 8.63 25.52 -12.19
CA MET A 507 10.07 25.38 -12.39
C MET A 507 10.42 23.95 -12.75
N THR A 508 11.53 23.75 -13.46
CA THR A 508 12.08 22.42 -13.73
C THR A 508 12.32 21.68 -12.43
N GLN A 509 11.94 20.40 -12.38
CA GLN A 509 12.17 19.52 -11.25
C GLN A 509 13.22 18.49 -11.63
N ARG A 510 14.35 18.51 -10.91
CA ARG A 510 15.37 17.47 -10.99
C ARG A 510 15.00 16.35 -10.02
N ILE A 511 14.80 15.16 -10.55
CA ILE A 511 14.43 13.98 -9.75
C ILE A 511 15.48 12.88 -9.89
N TRP A 512 15.67 12.13 -8.80
CA TRP A 512 16.54 10.97 -8.74
C TRP A 512 15.67 9.73 -8.71
N VAL A 513 15.66 8.99 -9.80
CA VAL A 513 14.83 7.79 -9.93
C VAL A 513 15.66 6.59 -9.55
N VAL A 514 15.17 5.83 -8.59
CA VAL A 514 15.79 4.61 -8.08
C VAL A 514 14.82 3.46 -8.24
N LYS A 515 15.27 2.31 -8.74
CA LYS A 515 14.52 1.07 -8.57
C LYS A 515 15.43 -0.11 -8.26
N GLN A 516 14.90 -0.96 -7.40
CA GLN A 516 15.57 -2.17 -6.97
C GLN A 516 15.63 -3.17 -8.11
N ALA A 517 16.83 -3.66 -8.40
CA ALA A 517 17.10 -4.60 -9.47
C ALA A 517 18.18 -5.56 -8.98
N PRO A 518 17.82 -6.73 -8.40
CA PRO A 518 18.81 -7.65 -7.85
C PRO A 518 19.77 -8.19 -8.93
N GLN A 519 19.35 -8.18 -10.19
CA GLN A 519 20.17 -8.53 -11.34
C GLN A 519 19.82 -7.64 -12.54
N VAL A 520 20.83 -7.23 -13.32
CA VAL A 520 20.70 -6.39 -14.52
C VAL A 520 21.06 -7.12 -15.81
N VAL A 521 21.29 -8.44 -15.75
CA VAL A 521 21.81 -9.23 -16.88
C VAL A 521 20.94 -9.14 -18.13
N SER A 522 19.62 -8.97 -17.98
CA SER A 522 18.68 -8.84 -19.09
C SER A 522 18.35 -7.39 -19.46
N LEU A 523 18.93 -6.37 -18.83
CA LEU A 523 18.62 -4.97 -19.14
C LEU A 523 19.34 -4.54 -20.42
N LYS A 524 18.57 -4.16 -21.44
CA LYS A 524 19.07 -3.59 -22.70
C LYS A 524 19.40 -2.10 -22.57
N GLY A 525 18.60 -1.37 -21.80
CA GLY A 525 18.81 0.06 -21.56
C GLY A 525 17.64 0.74 -20.86
N VAL A 526 17.82 2.01 -20.55
CA VAL A 526 16.79 2.87 -19.96
C VAL A 526 16.42 3.95 -20.96
N THR A 527 15.11 4.20 -21.10
CA THR A 527 14.61 5.29 -21.95
C THR A 527 13.82 6.31 -21.13
N VAL A 528 13.91 7.59 -21.51
CA VAL A 528 13.10 8.69 -21.00
C VAL A 528 12.46 9.36 -22.20
N ASN A 529 11.12 9.37 -22.25
CA ASN A 529 10.37 9.91 -23.39
C ASN A 529 10.83 9.32 -24.74
N GLN A 530 11.17 8.02 -24.75
CA GLN A 530 11.69 7.23 -25.88
C GLN A 530 13.19 7.41 -26.19
N ASP A 531 13.85 8.43 -25.63
CA ASP A 531 15.29 8.63 -25.80
C ASP A 531 16.09 7.75 -24.85
N VAL A 532 17.17 7.13 -25.33
CA VAL A 532 18.05 6.30 -24.50
C VAL A 532 18.89 7.20 -23.59
N VAL A 533 18.92 6.89 -22.30
CA VAL A 533 19.68 7.65 -21.29
C VAL A 533 20.68 6.78 -20.54
N ALA A 534 21.73 7.42 -20.02
CA ALA A 534 22.66 6.78 -19.11
C ALA A 534 22.01 6.49 -17.75
N TYR A 535 22.49 5.44 -17.10
CA TYR A 535 22.07 5.03 -15.76
C TYR A 535 23.25 4.47 -15.00
N GLU A 536 23.13 4.44 -13.67
CA GLU A 536 24.10 3.84 -12.77
C GLU A 536 23.51 2.59 -12.13
N TYR A 537 24.36 1.60 -11.85
CA TYR A 537 23.99 0.43 -11.07
C TYR A 537 24.88 0.33 -9.83
N VAL A 538 24.30 0.59 -8.66
CA VAL A 538 25.01 0.66 -7.39
C VAL A 538 24.14 0.01 -6.30
N ASP A 539 24.71 -0.89 -5.52
CA ASP A 539 24.07 -1.59 -4.39
C ASP A 539 22.74 -2.28 -4.76
N GLY A 540 22.71 -2.99 -5.90
CA GLY A 540 21.51 -3.70 -6.34
C GLY A 540 20.37 -2.78 -6.79
N CYS A 541 20.67 -1.51 -7.07
CA CYS A 541 19.71 -0.52 -7.52
C CYS A 541 20.18 0.16 -8.81
N LEU A 542 19.26 0.33 -9.74
CA LEU A 542 19.45 1.20 -10.90
C LEU A 542 19.06 2.62 -10.53
N ARG A 543 19.88 3.59 -10.94
CA ARG A 543 19.69 5.01 -10.64
C ARG A 543 19.81 5.84 -11.92
N LEU A 544 18.95 6.83 -12.07
CA LEU A 544 19.09 7.86 -13.10
C LEU A 544 18.60 9.21 -12.59
N ILE A 545 19.12 10.29 -13.18
CA ILE A 545 18.67 11.65 -12.91
C ILE A 545 17.86 12.12 -14.11
N VAL A 546 16.70 12.71 -13.84
CA VAL A 546 15.80 13.25 -14.88
C VAL A 546 15.42 14.67 -14.52
N ASP A 547 15.57 15.58 -15.49
CA ASP A 547 15.08 16.95 -15.40
C ASP A 547 13.73 17.05 -16.13
N ILE A 548 12.66 17.37 -15.39
CA ILE A 548 11.31 17.49 -15.94
C ILE A 548 10.93 18.97 -16.02
N PRO A 549 10.69 19.54 -17.21
CA PRO A 549 10.36 20.95 -17.35
C PRO A 549 8.98 21.28 -16.72
N PRO A 550 8.68 22.57 -16.47
CA PRO A 550 7.37 23.00 -15.98
C PRO A 550 6.23 22.49 -16.86
N GLY A 551 5.21 21.86 -16.26
CA GLY A 551 4.09 21.24 -16.99
C GLY A 551 4.46 20.01 -17.83
N GLY A 552 5.73 19.57 -17.78
CA GLY A 552 6.23 18.43 -18.51
C GLY A 552 5.91 17.09 -17.84
N MET A 553 6.11 16.02 -18.61
CA MET A 553 6.02 14.64 -18.14
C MET A 553 7.28 13.88 -18.54
N ALA A 554 7.75 13.00 -17.66
CA ALA A 554 8.73 11.98 -18.01
C ALA A 554 8.07 10.60 -18.00
N ASP A 555 8.15 9.91 -19.14
CA ASP A 555 7.85 8.48 -19.29
C ASP A 555 9.17 7.70 -19.30
N ILE A 556 9.49 7.09 -18.17
CA ILE A 556 10.74 6.36 -17.94
C ILE A 556 10.45 4.87 -18.10
N ARG A 557 11.20 4.18 -18.96
CA ARG A 557 11.03 2.73 -19.19
C ARG A 557 12.34 1.99 -19.11
N TRP A 558 12.29 0.84 -18.47
CA TRP A 558 13.39 -0.12 -18.44
C TRP A 558 13.16 -1.19 -19.47
N VAL A 559 14.05 -1.23 -20.46
CA VAL A 559 13.92 -2.08 -21.63
C VAL A 559 14.83 -3.28 -21.42
N HIS A 560 14.25 -4.47 -21.50
CA HIS A 560 14.98 -5.72 -21.38
C HIS A 560 15.26 -6.33 -22.76
N HIS A 561 16.33 -7.14 -22.85
CA HIS A 561 16.55 -8.01 -23.99
C HIS A 561 15.44 -9.06 -24.03
N GLU A 562 14.69 -9.08 -25.14
CA GLU A 562 13.81 -10.21 -25.45
C GLU A 562 14.68 -11.39 -25.89
N GLU A 563 14.39 -12.59 -25.38
CA GLU A 563 15.00 -13.80 -25.93
C GLU A 563 14.50 -14.01 -27.36
N PRO A 564 15.39 -14.38 -28.32
CA PRO A 564 15.00 -14.59 -29.70
C PRO A 564 13.76 -15.47 -29.84
N ASP A 565 12.94 -15.18 -30.84
CA ASP A 565 11.75 -15.97 -31.15
C ASP A 565 12.16 -17.39 -31.59
N ALA A 566 12.24 -18.32 -30.65
CA ALA A 566 11.93 -19.69 -30.97
C ALA A 566 10.43 -19.72 -31.29
N PHE A 567 10.09 -19.81 -32.58
CA PHE A 567 8.71 -19.99 -33.00
C PHE A 567 8.12 -21.17 -32.22
N PRO A 568 7.01 -20.98 -31.49
CA PRO A 568 6.48 -22.04 -30.68
C PRO A 568 6.05 -23.20 -31.58
N ASP A 569 6.49 -24.42 -31.26
CA ASP A 569 5.86 -25.63 -31.80
C ASP A 569 4.35 -25.54 -31.59
N SER A 570 3.58 -25.87 -32.62
CA SER A 570 2.12 -25.79 -32.55
C SER A 570 1.61 -26.68 -31.42
N GLU A 571 0.82 -26.12 -30.50
CA GLU A 571 0.14 -26.91 -29.47
C GLU A 571 -0.66 -28.05 -30.11
N SER A 572 -0.68 -29.20 -29.44
CA SER A 572 -1.38 -30.37 -29.96
C SER A 572 -2.88 -30.07 -30.16
N VAL A 573 -3.47 -30.69 -31.18
CA VAL A 573 -4.90 -30.54 -31.47
C VAL A 573 -5.76 -30.93 -30.25
N SER A 574 -5.34 -31.97 -29.52
CA SER A 574 -6.01 -32.40 -28.28
C SER A 574 -5.98 -31.34 -27.20
N TYR A 575 -4.84 -30.65 -27.01
CA TYR A 575 -4.74 -29.54 -26.05
C TYR A 575 -5.69 -28.39 -26.46
N ARG A 576 -5.67 -27.97 -27.72
CA ARG A 576 -6.52 -26.87 -28.23
C ARG A 576 -8.01 -27.18 -28.06
N LEU A 577 -8.43 -28.42 -28.33
CA LEU A 577 -9.81 -28.87 -28.12
C LEU A 577 -10.17 -28.84 -26.63
N GLY A 578 -9.28 -29.31 -25.75
CA GLY A 578 -9.48 -29.28 -24.31
C GLY A 578 -9.63 -27.86 -23.75
N VAL A 579 -8.83 -26.91 -24.22
CA VAL A 579 -8.97 -25.49 -23.89
C VAL A 579 -10.33 -24.96 -24.33
N ALA A 580 -10.72 -25.21 -25.60
CA ALA A 580 -11.98 -24.75 -26.14
C ALA A 580 -13.18 -25.27 -25.33
N VAL A 581 -13.23 -26.57 -25.06
CA VAL A 581 -14.29 -27.19 -24.24
C VAL A 581 -14.36 -26.52 -22.87
N ARG A 582 -13.22 -26.36 -22.18
CA ARG A 582 -13.18 -25.69 -20.88
C ARG A 582 -13.74 -24.27 -20.93
N ARG A 583 -13.38 -23.47 -21.94
CA ARG A 583 -13.83 -22.08 -22.06
C ARG A 583 -15.33 -21.98 -22.34
N TYR A 584 -15.85 -22.78 -23.26
CA TYR A 584 -17.30 -22.84 -23.50
C TYR A 584 -18.08 -23.31 -22.27
N LEU A 585 -17.57 -24.29 -21.51
CA LEU A 585 -18.20 -24.73 -20.27
C LEU A 585 -18.19 -23.64 -19.18
N SER A 586 -17.10 -22.89 -19.04
CA SER A 586 -17.05 -21.73 -18.13
C SER A 586 -18.09 -20.69 -18.50
N GLU A 587 -18.24 -20.37 -19.79
CA GLU A 587 -19.24 -19.40 -20.25
C GLU A 587 -20.68 -19.89 -20.05
N LEU A 588 -20.94 -21.19 -20.24
CA LEU A 588 -22.27 -21.76 -19.97
C LEU A 588 -22.62 -21.67 -18.48
N ARG A 589 -21.66 -21.96 -17.60
CA ARG A 589 -21.82 -21.79 -16.15
C ARG A 589 -22.15 -20.34 -15.79
N ASP A 590 -21.42 -19.39 -16.35
CA ASP A 590 -21.50 -17.97 -15.99
C ASP A 590 -22.77 -17.29 -16.55
N ASN A 591 -23.23 -17.69 -17.75
CA ASN A 591 -24.44 -17.12 -18.37
C ASN A 591 -25.74 -17.79 -17.93
N TYR A 592 -25.73 -19.09 -17.60
CA TYR A 592 -26.97 -19.86 -17.38
C TYR A 592 -27.07 -20.50 -15.99
N GLY A 593 -26.09 -20.30 -15.10
CA GLY A 593 -26.20 -20.71 -13.70
C GLY A 593 -26.26 -22.23 -13.47
N LEU A 594 -25.80 -23.04 -14.43
CA LEU A 594 -25.73 -24.51 -14.33
C LEU A 594 -24.69 -24.94 -13.28
N ARG A 595 -25.03 -24.82 -12.00
CA ARG A 595 -24.15 -25.18 -10.87
C ARG A 595 -23.97 -26.70 -10.72
N ASP A 596 -24.95 -27.50 -11.14
CA ASP A 596 -25.00 -28.95 -10.83
C ASP A 596 -24.35 -29.88 -11.86
N LEU A 597 -24.01 -29.40 -13.07
CA LEU A 597 -23.34 -30.25 -14.07
C LEU A 597 -21.81 -30.31 -13.94
N PHE A 598 -21.20 -29.44 -13.13
CA PHE A 598 -19.76 -29.17 -13.21
C PHE A 598 -19.02 -29.29 -11.87
N ARG A 599 -19.09 -30.48 -11.26
CA ARG A 599 -18.06 -30.98 -10.33
C ARG A 599 -16.92 -31.66 -11.10
N PHE A 600 -16.26 -30.95 -12.01
CA PHE A 600 -14.89 -31.32 -12.36
C PHE A 600 -13.98 -30.52 -11.44
N ARG A 601 -13.34 -31.22 -10.51
CA ARG A 601 -12.55 -30.71 -9.37
C ARG A 601 -11.83 -29.38 -9.70
N LYS A 602 -12.19 -28.34 -8.92
CA LYS A 602 -11.50 -27.04 -8.85
C LYS A 602 -9.98 -27.22 -8.80
#